data_AF-A0A4S2DCS0-F1
#
_entry.id   AF-A0A4S2DCS0-F1
#
_cell.length_a   1.000
_cell.length_b   1.000
_cell.length_c   1.000
_cell.angle_alpha   90.00
_cell.angle_beta   90.00
_cell.angle_gamma   90.00
#
_symmetry.space_group_name_H-M   'P 1'
#
loop_
_entity.id
_entity.type
_entity.pdbx_description
1 polymer ?
#
loop_
_entity_poly.entity_id
_entity_poly.type
_entity_poly.pdbx_seq_one_letter_code
_entity_poly.pdbx_strand_id
1 'polypeptide(L)'
;MHLTGTQADEILMRAGIAAIYYDPLEGAASAEYSIEKDIDFVLEDLEPAQLQAEDLDELRRLCRHAISDPTTARRQLRDHVLSAVVSDEPAA
;
A
#
# COMPACT_ATOMS: atom_id res chain seq x y z
N MET A 1 11.03 0.85 -8.65
CA MET A 1 9.62 1.30 -8.74
C MET A 1 9.53 2.76 -9.17
N HIS A 2 8.59 3.09 -10.06
CA HIS A 2 8.26 4.46 -10.45
C HIS A 2 6.75 4.67 -10.29
N LEU A 3 6.36 5.65 -9.48
CA LEU A 3 4.96 6.01 -9.21
C LEU A 3 4.69 7.43 -9.66
N THR A 4 3.48 7.69 -10.14
CA THR A 4 2.97 9.05 -10.22
C THR A 4 2.57 9.56 -8.84
N GLY A 5 2.42 10.89 -8.69
CA GLY A 5 1.91 11.47 -7.44
C GLY A 5 0.53 10.91 -7.07
N THR A 6 -0.36 10.77 -8.05
CA THR A 6 -1.71 10.20 -7.86
C THR A 6 -1.65 8.77 -7.33
N GLN A 7 -0.81 7.90 -7.92
CA GLN A 7 -0.66 6.51 -7.47
C GLN A 7 -0.13 6.43 -6.04
N ALA A 8 0.84 7.28 -5.70
CA ALA A 8 1.36 7.35 -4.34
C ALA A 8 0.29 7.78 -3.33
N ASP A 9 -0.49 8.81 -3.65
CA ASP A 9 -1.58 9.28 -2.79
C ASP A 9 -2.65 8.20 -2.59
N GLU A 10 -3.02 7.47 -3.65
CA GLU A 10 -3.98 6.37 -3.58
C GLU A 10 -3.51 5.23 -2.70
N ILE A 11 -2.25 4.77 -2.85
CA ILE A 11 -1.67 3.74 -1.98
C ILE A 11 -1.75 4.16 -0.51
N LEU A 12 -1.33 5.39 -0.19
CA LEU A 12 -1.29 5.87 1.19
C LEU A 12 -2.68 6.04 1.78
N MET A 13 -3.62 6.58 1.00
CA MET A 13 -5.01 6.73 1.40
C MET A 13 -5.66 5.36 1.66
N ARG A 14 -5.56 4.43 0.72
CA ARG A 14 -6.17 3.10 0.83
C ARG A 14 -5.55 2.29 1.96
N ALA A 15 -4.23 2.38 2.17
CA ALA A 15 -3.57 1.73 3.29
C ALA A 15 -4.05 2.29 4.63
N GLY A 16 -4.33 3.60 4.70
CA GLY A 16 -4.95 4.22 5.86
C GLY A 16 -6.37 3.71 6.12
N ILE A 17 -7.19 3.58 5.07
CA ILE A 17 -8.56 3.03 5.16
C ILE A 17 -8.53 1.58 5.64
N ALA A 18 -7.71 0.73 5.01
CA ALA A 18 -7.56 -0.67 5.40
C ALA A 18 -7.12 -0.81 6.87
N ALA A 19 -6.18 0.04 7.32
CA ALA A 19 -5.75 0.06 8.72
C ALA A 19 -6.84 0.49 9.73
N ILE A 20 -7.86 1.26 9.31
CA ILE A 20 -8.98 1.65 10.17
C ILE A 20 -9.92 0.47 10.39
N TYR A 21 -10.15 -0.33 9.35
CA TYR A 21 -11.03 -1.50 9.39
C TYR A 21 -10.32 -2.79 9.78
N TYR A 22 -8.99 -2.75 9.97
CA TYR A 22 -8.23 -3.86 10.50
C TYR A 22 -8.59 -4.09 11.96
N ASP A 23 -9.32 -5.17 12.23
CA ASP A 23 -9.54 -5.68 13.58
C ASP A 23 -8.86 -7.06 13.73
N PRO A 24 -7.77 -7.16 14.52
CA PRO A 24 -7.09 -8.44 14.75
C PRO A 24 -7.97 -9.48 15.48
N LEU A 25 -9.03 -9.05 16.17
CA LEU A 25 -9.99 -9.92 16.85
C LEU A 25 -11.08 -10.42 15.89
N GLU A 26 -11.54 -9.59 14.95
CA GLU A 26 -12.47 -10.06 13.90
C GLU A 26 -11.78 -10.95 12.88
N GLY A 27 -10.50 -10.73 12.53
CA GLY A 27 -9.76 -11.62 11.64
C GLY A 27 -9.62 -13.06 12.15
N ALA A 28 -9.71 -13.26 13.47
CA ALA A 28 -9.72 -14.59 14.10
C ALA A 28 -11.12 -15.21 14.20
N ALA A 29 -12.18 -14.42 14.08
CA ALA A 29 -13.58 -14.83 14.31
C ALA A 29 -14.44 -14.83 13.03
N SER A 30 -14.08 -14.03 12.03
CA SER A 30 -14.78 -13.89 10.75
C SER A 30 -14.06 -14.68 9.67
N ALA A 31 -14.72 -15.70 9.13
CA ALA A 31 -14.21 -16.47 8.00
C ALA A 31 -14.11 -15.66 6.69
N GLU A 32 -14.65 -14.44 6.67
CA GLU A 32 -14.73 -13.60 5.47
C GLU A 32 -13.60 -12.57 5.37
N TYR A 33 -12.99 -12.21 6.51
CA TYR A 33 -11.89 -11.24 6.56
C TYR A 33 -10.61 -11.83 5.96
N SER A 34 -9.92 -11.05 5.13
CA SER A 34 -8.62 -11.41 4.57
C SER A 34 -7.77 -10.17 4.36
N ILE A 35 -6.66 -10.09 5.08
CA ILE A 35 -5.66 -9.03 4.90
C ILE A 35 -5.08 -9.01 3.48
N GLU A 36 -5.11 -10.15 2.76
CA GLU A 36 -4.67 -10.18 1.36
C GLU A 36 -5.61 -9.37 0.46
N LYS A 37 -6.92 -9.39 0.73
CA LYS A 37 -7.88 -8.58 -0.02
C LYS A 37 -7.68 -7.09 0.23
N ASP A 38 -7.34 -6.71 1.46
CA ASP A 38 -7.02 -5.33 1.80
C ASP A 38 -5.74 -4.88 1.08
N ILE A 39 -4.72 -5.73 1.01
CA ILE A 39 -3.49 -5.44 0.26
C ILE A 39 -3.79 -5.33 -1.24
N ASP A 40 -4.61 -6.20 -1.80
CA ASP A 40 -5.01 -6.13 -3.21
C ASP A 40 -5.77 -4.84 -3.51
N PHE A 41 -6.67 -4.42 -2.62
CA PHE A 41 -7.37 -3.13 -2.71
C PHE A 41 -6.40 -1.94 -2.69
N VAL A 42 -5.40 -1.95 -1.80
CA VAL A 42 -4.40 -0.89 -1.72
C VAL A 42 -3.60 -0.74 -3.01
N LEU A 43 -3.37 -1.84 -3.73
CA LEU A 43 -2.51 -1.89 -4.91
C LEU A 43 -3.29 -1.96 -6.23
N GLU A 44 -4.62 -1.82 -6.19
CA GLU A 44 -5.52 -2.08 -7.34
C GLU A 44 -5.17 -1.29 -8.62
N ASP A 45 -4.70 -0.05 -8.48
CA ASP A 45 -4.39 0.84 -9.62
C ASP A 45 -2.90 0.85 -10.02
N LEU A 46 -2.12 -0.11 -9.50
CA LEU A 46 -0.73 -0.30 -9.91
C LEU A 46 -0.69 -1.25 -11.10
N GLU A 47 -0.36 -0.72 -12.28
CA GLU A 47 -0.17 -1.58 -13.43
C GLU A 47 1.07 -2.46 -13.23
N PRO A 48 0.99 -3.79 -13.44
CA PRO A 48 2.12 -4.70 -13.30
C PRO A 48 3.30 -4.34 -14.21
N ALA A 49 3.06 -3.62 -15.32
CA ALA A 49 4.10 -3.15 -16.22
C ALA A 49 5.00 -2.06 -15.61
N GLN A 50 4.59 -1.43 -14.51
CA GLN A 50 5.29 -0.33 -13.84
C GLN A 50 6.16 -0.81 -12.66
N LEU A 51 6.06 -2.09 -12.27
CA LEU A 51 6.72 -2.65 -11.09
C LEU A 51 7.50 -3.91 -11.44
N GLN A 52 8.75 -3.95 -10.99
CA GLN A 52 9.47 -5.22 -10.91
C GLN A 52 8.81 -6.09 -9.84
N ALA A 53 8.86 -7.41 -10.01
CA ALA A 53 8.28 -8.35 -9.03
C ALA A 53 8.81 -8.11 -7.60
N GLU A 54 10.10 -7.80 -7.48
CA GLU A 54 10.75 -7.50 -6.20
C GLU A 54 10.18 -6.23 -5.54
N ASP A 55 9.88 -5.19 -6.32
CA ASP A 55 9.27 -3.95 -5.83
C ASP A 55 7.84 -4.21 -5.33
N LEU A 56 7.08 -5.01 -6.08
CA LEU A 56 5.71 -5.37 -5.73
C LEU A 56 5.66 -6.20 -4.45
N ASP A 57 6.56 -7.18 -4.30
CA ASP A 57 6.64 -8.01 -3.09
C ASP A 57 6.99 -7.18 -1.85
N GLU A 58 7.94 -6.26 -1.98
CA GLU A 58 8.29 -5.33 -0.90
C GLU A 58 7.13 -4.40 -0.55
N LEU A 59 6.41 -3.88 -1.55
CA LEU A 59 5.26 -3.02 -1.33
C LEU A 59 4.12 -3.78 -0.63
N ARG A 60 3.82 -5.02 -1.06
CA ARG A 60 2.84 -5.90 -0.38
C ARG A 60 3.23 -6.15 1.08
N ARG A 61 4.53 -6.37 1.35
CA ARG A 61 5.04 -6.55 2.72
C ARG A 61 4.83 -5.28 3.55
N LEU A 62 5.19 -4.12 3.04
CA LEU A 62 5.02 -2.84 3.73
C LEU A 62 3.54 -2.51 3.98
N CYS A 63 2.66 -2.76 3.01
CA CYS A 63 1.21 -2.62 3.16
C CYS A 63 0.67 -3.51 4.28
N ARG A 64 1.04 -4.80 4.30
CA ARG A 64 0.63 -5.72 5.37
C ARG A 64 0.99 -5.16 6.75
N HIS A 65 2.24 -4.74 6.92
CA HIS A 65 2.72 -4.21 8.20
C HIS A 65 2.01 -2.90 8.57
N ALA A 66 1.80 -2.00 7.61
CA ALA A 66 1.13 -0.72 7.84
C ALA A 66 -0.35 -0.86 8.21
N ILE A 67 -1.02 -1.90 7.69
CA ILE A 67 -2.40 -2.25 8.02
C ILE A 67 -2.45 -2.88 9.43
N SER A 68 -1.59 -3.85 9.72
CA SER A 68 -1.67 -4.63 10.97
C SER A 68 -1.05 -3.94 12.20
N ASP A 69 -0.01 -3.11 12.02
CA ASP A 69 0.63 -2.32 13.08
C ASP A 69 0.91 -0.89 12.58
N PRO A 70 -0.10 -0.01 12.64
CA PRO A 70 -0.05 1.29 12.01
C PRO A 70 0.94 2.30 12.61
N THR A 71 1.55 2.02 13.75
CA THR A 71 2.31 3.03 14.53
C THR A 71 3.64 3.38 13.87
N THR A 72 4.45 2.36 13.57
CA THR A 72 5.79 2.51 12.99
C THR A 72 5.78 2.17 11.50
N ALA A 73 4.98 1.19 11.10
CA ALA A 73 4.99 0.70 9.73
C ALA A 73 4.36 1.68 8.72
N ARG A 74 3.41 2.53 9.13
CA ARG A 74 2.87 3.59 8.23
C ARG A 74 3.94 4.59 7.77
N ARG A 75 4.90 4.92 8.65
CA ARG A 75 6.00 5.82 8.28
C ARG A 75 6.93 5.18 7.26
N GLN A 76 7.24 3.89 7.44
CA GLN A 76 8.05 3.13 6.49
C GLN A 76 7.37 3.00 5.13
N LEU A 77 6.07 2.67 5.12
CA LEU A 77 5.29 2.62 3.88
C LEU A 77 5.27 3.99 3.18
N ARG A 78 4.98 5.07 3.92
CA ARG A 78 5.01 6.43 3.39
C ARG A 78 6.35 6.78 2.77
N ASP A 79 7.43 6.60 3.50
CA ASP A 79 8.76 6.99 3.03
C ASP A 79 9.17 6.17 1.81
N HIS A 80 8.84 4.88 1.77
CA HIS A 80 9.07 4.02 0.61
C HIS A 80 8.26 4.47 -0.62
N VAL A 81 6.95 4.69 -0.47
CA VAL A 81 6.07 5.14 -1.56
C VAL A 81 6.52 6.50 -2.10
N LEU A 82 6.80 7.46 -1.23
CA LEU A 82 7.24 8.80 -1.63
C LEU A 82 8.63 8.79 -2.29
N SER A 83 9.52 7.87 -1.90
CA SER A 83 10.83 7.73 -2.56
C SER A 83 10.74 7.22 -3.99
N ALA A 84 9.63 6.59 -4.35
CA ALA A 84 9.38 6.05 -5.68
C ALA A 84 8.58 6.99 -6.58
N VAL A 85 8.11 8.13 -6.06
CA VAL A 85 7.42 9.15 -6.85
C VAL A 85 8.43 9.81 -7.78
N VAL A 86 8.19 9.71 -9.09
CA VAL A 86 8.93 10.47 -10.08
C VAL A 86 8.21 11.80 -10.27
N SER A 87 8.93 12.92 -10.26
CA SER A 87 8.34 14.22 -10.54
C SER A 87 7.71 14.20 -11.93
N ASP A 88 6.38 14.35 -11.98
CA ASP A 88 5.67 14.69 -13.21
C ASP A 88 5.99 16.17 -13.52
N GLU A 89 7.20 16.44 -14.04
CA GLU A 89 7.44 17.72 -14.70
C GLU A 89 6.70 17.68 -16.04
N PRO A 90 5.71 18.55 -16.29
CA PRO A 90 5.22 18.73 -17.65
C PRO A 90 6.41 19.22 -18.49
N ALA A 91 6.73 18.49 -19.56
CA ALA A 91 7.58 19.03 -20.61
C ALA A 91 6.99 20.39 -21.05
N ALA A 92 7.84 21.41 -20.97
CA ALA A 92 7.55 22.84 -21.08
C ALA A 92 6.56 23.26 -22.19
#